data_AF-A0A1R3TAR6-F1
#
_entry.id   AF-A0A1R3TAR6-F1
#
_cell.length_a   1.000
_cell.length_b   1.000
_cell.length_c   1.000
_cell.angle_alpha   90.00
_cell.angle_beta   90.00
_cell.angle_gamma   90.00
#
_symmetry.space_group_name_H-M   'P 1'
#
loop_
_entity.id
_entity.type
_entity.pdbx_description
1 polymer ?
#
loop_
_entity_poly.entity_id
_entity_poly.type
_entity_poly.pdbx_seq_one_letter_code
_entity_poly.pdbx_strand_id
1 'polypeptide(L)' 'MLSKTLRTFIVPVGITLAVGLALSGCGRKGDIDPPSTPKEQRNTRSTHNKVQPTPERPFILDKLL' A
#
# COMPACT_ATOMS: atom_id res chain seq x y z
N MET A 1 -20.32 -33.86 23.28
CA MET A 1 -20.63 -32.48 22.84
C MET A 1 -19.38 -31.61 22.61
N LEU A 2 -18.29 -31.84 23.35
CA LEU A 2 -17.00 -31.13 23.22
C LEU A 2 -16.36 -31.19 21.81
N SER A 3 -16.52 -32.30 21.09
CA SER A 3 -15.99 -32.44 19.71
C SER A 3 -16.72 -31.56 18.69
N LYS A 4 -18.04 -31.32 18.88
CA LYS A 4 -18.82 -30.45 18.00
C LYS A 4 -18.43 -28.99 18.21
N THR A 5 -18.35 -28.54 19.47
CA THR A 5 -17.91 -27.17 19.80
C THR A 5 -16.48 -26.91 19.33
N LEU A 6 -15.56 -27.87 19.52
CA LEU A 6 -14.19 -27.75 19.04
C LEU A 6 -14.11 -27.63 17.51
N ARG A 7 -14.87 -28.43 16.77
CA ARG A 7 -14.95 -28.33 15.29
C ARG A 7 -15.54 -26.99 14.84
N THR A 8 -16.55 -26.49 15.54
CA THR A 8 -17.17 -25.18 15.24
C THR A 8 -16.20 -24.02 15.41
N PHE A 9 -15.17 -24.13 16.24
CA PHE A 9 -14.13 -23.10 16.38
C PHE A 9 -12.95 -23.27 15.42
N ILE A 10 -12.45 -24.50 15.24
CA ILE A 10 -11.24 -24.75 14.44
C ILE A 10 -11.48 -24.48 12.95
N VAL A 11 -12.64 -24.89 12.41
CA VAL A 11 -12.94 -24.74 10.98
C VAL A 11 -12.95 -23.26 10.53
N PRO A 12 -13.70 -22.33 11.16
CA PRO A 12 -13.71 -20.94 10.72
C PRO A 12 -12.36 -20.25 10.93
N VAL A 13 -11.64 -20.58 12.01
CA VAL A 13 -10.28 -20.04 12.24
C VAL A 13 -9.33 -20.48 11.13
N GLY A 14 -9.35 -21.78 10.76
CA GLY A 14 -8.53 -22.32 9.68
C GLY A 14 -8.85 -21.69 8.32
N ILE A 15 -10.12 -21.52 8.00
CA ILE A 15 -10.56 -20.85 6.75
C ILE A 15 -10.09 -19.40 6.73
N THR A 16 -10.27 -18.66 7.83
CA THR A 16 -9.88 -17.25 7.93
C THR A 16 -8.38 -17.08 7.72
N LEU A 17 -7.58 -17.97 8.32
CA LEU A 17 -6.13 -17.94 8.21
C LEU A 17 -5.66 -18.29 6.80
N ALA A 18 -6.28 -19.29 6.16
CA ALA A 18 -5.98 -19.65 4.78
C ALA A 18 -6.31 -18.51 3.79
N VAL A 19 -7.46 -17.87 3.95
CA VAL A 19 -7.87 -16.71 3.13
C VAL A 19 -6.94 -15.52 3.38
N GLY A 20 -6.59 -15.23 4.63
CA GLY A 20 -5.66 -14.16 4.98
C GLY A 20 -4.29 -14.33 4.32
N LEU A 21 -3.74 -15.55 4.34
CA LEU A 21 -2.48 -15.86 3.67
C LEU A 21 -2.58 -15.69 2.15
N ALA A 22 -3.64 -16.22 1.53
CA ALA A 22 -3.85 -16.10 0.09
C ALA A 22 -3.96 -14.62 -0.37
N LEU A 23 -4.76 -13.81 0.34
CA LEU A 23 -4.94 -12.40 0.03
C LEU A 23 -3.67 -11.57 0.30
N SER A 24 -2.88 -11.92 1.32
CA SER A 24 -1.59 -11.27 1.56
C SER A 24 -0.54 -11.57 0.47
N GLY A 25 -0.71 -12.67 -0.27
CA GLY A 25 0.12 -13.03 -1.42
C GLY A 25 -0.30 -12.35 -2.73
N CYS A 26 -1.59 -12.02 -2.90
CA CYS A 26 -2.08 -11.23 -4.03
C CYS A 26 -1.66 -9.76 -3.87
N GLY A 27 -0.53 -9.40 -4.46
CA GLY A 27 0.01 -8.04 -4.38
C GLY A 27 1.51 -7.96 -4.10
N ARG A 28 2.22 -9.09 -4.03
CA ARG A 28 3.68 -9.07 -4.04
C ARG A 28 4.13 -8.28 -5.27
N LYS A 29 4.77 -7.14 -4.99
CA LYS A 29 5.37 -6.25 -5.97
C LYS A 29 6.18 -7.12 -6.91
N GLY A 30 5.69 -7.28 -8.15
CA GLY A 30 6.41 -8.03 -9.19
C GLY A 30 7.77 -7.41 -9.43
N ASP A 31 8.58 -8.01 -10.29
CA ASP A 31 9.78 -7.33 -10.78
C ASP A 31 9.30 -6.07 -11.50
N ILE A 32 9.39 -4.93 -10.80
CA ILE A 32 8.98 -3.65 -11.34
C ILE A 32 10.14 -3.19 -12.17
N ASP A 33 9.88 -3.02 -13.46
CA ASP A 33 10.87 -2.48 -14.39
C ASP A 33 11.55 -1.26 -13.76
N PRO A 34 12.89 -1.19 -13.87
CA PRO A 34 13.62 -0.09 -13.29
C PRO A 34 13.03 1.22 -13.83
N PRO A 35 12.88 2.24 -12.98
CA PRO A 35 12.34 3.51 -13.41
C PRO A 35 13.21 4.06 -14.55
N SER A 36 12.58 4.47 -15.65
CA SER A 36 13.24 5.09 -16.81
C SER A 36 13.86 6.45 -16.51
N THR A 37 13.62 7.00 -15.31
CA THR A 37 14.17 8.26 -14.84
C THR A 37 15.59 8.08 -14.30
N PRO A 38 16.59 8.79 -14.86
CA PRO A 38 17.94 8.84 -14.29
C PRO A 38 17.92 9.29 -12.84
N LYS A 39 18.83 8.76 -12.01
CA LYS A 39 18.86 9.02 -10.57
C LYS A 39 19.03 10.51 -10.27
N GLU A 40 19.79 11.20 -11.11
CA GLU A 40 20.17 12.61 -10.99
C GLU A 40 18.99 13.57 -11.26
N GLN A 41 17.96 13.09 -11.96
CA GLN A 41 16.78 13.86 -12.33
C GLN A 41 15.55 13.52 -11.48
N ARG A 42 15.69 12.60 -10.53
CA ARG A 42 14.59 12.21 -9.66
C ARG A 42 14.37 13.30 -8.61
N ASN A 43 13.12 13.74 -8.47
CA ASN A 43 12.71 14.77 -7.51
C ASN A 43 13.41 16.13 -7.69
N THR A 44 14.01 16.40 -8.86
CA THR A 44 14.54 17.73 -9.16
C THR A 44 13.42 18.60 -9.73
N ARG A 45 13.22 19.77 -9.13
CA ARG A 45 12.29 20.76 -9.64
C ARG A 45 12.96 21.47 -10.82
N SER A 46 12.31 21.54 -11.98
CA SER A 46 12.84 22.26 -13.14
C SER A 46 13.18 23.70 -12.76
N THR A 47 14.46 24.04 -12.74
CA THR A 47 14.98 25.37 -12.38
C THR A 47 14.72 26.42 -13.47
N HIS A 48 14.25 25.99 -14.63
CA HIS A 48 14.09 26.83 -15.81
C HIS A 48 12.85 27.76 -15.75
N ASN A 49 11.90 27.51 -14.84
CA ASN A 49 10.69 28.31 -14.70
C ASN A 49 10.61 28.94 -13.31
N LYS A 50 10.27 30.24 -13.27
CA LYS A 50 10.05 31.00 -12.04
C LYS A 50 9.03 30.26 -11.17
N VAL A 51 9.49 29.74 -10.04
CA VAL A 51 8.65 29.06 -9.06
C VAL A 51 7.56 30.02 -8.60
N GLN A 52 6.30 29.67 -8.84
CA GLN A 52 5.20 30.38 -8.21
C GLN A 52 5.27 30.16 -6.70
N PRO A 53 5.21 31.23 -5.88
CA PRO A 53 5.19 31.09 -4.44
C PRO A 53 3.97 30.27 -4.02
N THR A 54 4.17 29.31 -3.12
CA THR A 54 3.07 28.57 -2.51
C THR A 54 2.16 29.55 -1.78
N PRO A 55 0.84 29.54 -2.00
CA PRO A 55 -0.08 30.38 -1.24
C PRO A 55 0.04 30.09 0.27
N GLU A 56 0.02 31.13 1.10
CA GLU A 56 -0.05 31.05 2.57
C GLU A 56 -1.42 30.55 3.02
N ARG A 57 -1.74 29.29 2.73
CA ARG A 57 -2.94 28.61 3.20
C ARG A 57 -2.55 27.33 3.92
N PRO A 58 -3.29 26.93 4.96
CA PRO A 58 -2.99 25.67 5.65
C PRO A 58 -3.07 24.52 4.65
N PHE A 59 -1.99 23.73 4.58
CA PHE A 59 -2.00 22.45 3.88
C PHE A 59 -2.87 21.49 4.70
N ILE A 60 -4.06 21.20 4.19
CA ILE A 60 -4.91 20.14 4.72
C ILE A 60 -4.59 18.92 3.87
N LEU A 61 -3.89 17.95 4.47
CA LEU A 61 -3.72 16.64 3.84
C LEU A 61 -5.12 16.05 3.67
N ASP A 62 -5.47 15.73 2.42
CA ASP A 62 -6.70 14.99 2.17
C ASP A 62 -6.64 13.70 2.97
N LYS A 63 -7.72 13.38 3.68
CA LYS A 63 -7.75 12.24 4.60
C LYS A 63 -7.61 10.88 3.87
N LEU A 64 -7.70 10.91 2.54
CA LEU A 64 -7.59 9.78 1.63
C LEU A 64 -6.25 9.73 0.87
N LEU A 65 -5.32 10.67 1.10
CA LEU A 65 -3.95 10.68 0.58
C LEU A 65 -2.93 10.37 1.69
#